data_AF-A0A2A5JJZ6-F1
#
_entry.id   AF-A0A2A5JJZ6-F1
#
_cell.length_a   1.000
_cell.length_b   1.000
_cell.length_c   1.000
_cell.angle_alpha   90.00
_cell.angle_beta   90.00
_cell.angle_gamma   90.00
#
_symmetry.space_group_name_H-M   'P 1'
#
loop_
_entity.id
_entity.type
_entity.pdbx_description
1 polymer ?
#
loop_
_entity_poly.entity_id
_entity_poly.type
_entity_poly.pdbx_seq_one_letter_code
_entity_poly.pdbx_strand_id
1 'polypeptide(L)'
;MHSHRLYILLTLSIVILLQGCSVLGKISEATVEAGTVSWQAQPLSMRESYPVFIKNTYYTAELMTSDIKTWEIILLSSVPLPNAVNQAYTVLSYTQDESKVSQRFNLILKQSDEVEETPFKYRYIFKFPDESVEFFETGKSMRFARQADNFDFYLIQPLFESNKIPVQKTKLEYKLLPEYGSFSVGDLMRKLVYMDDEKWLDFCEDPNYIYDKTTACGQVTIQEN
;
A
#
# COMPACT_ATOMS: atom_id res chain seq x y z
N MET A 1 9.02 -28.36 49.23
CA MET A 1 9.97 -27.51 48.46
C MET A 1 10.10 -27.85 46.97
N HIS A 2 9.35 -28.81 46.40
CA HIS A 2 9.43 -29.13 44.96
C HIS A 2 8.45 -28.34 44.07
N SER A 3 7.29 -27.92 44.60
CA SER A 3 6.28 -27.19 43.82
C SER A 3 6.74 -25.80 43.34
N HIS A 4 7.53 -25.08 44.14
CA HIS A 4 8.03 -23.74 43.77
C HIS A 4 9.06 -23.75 42.63
N ARG A 5 9.91 -24.78 42.55
CA ARG A 5 10.92 -24.90 41.47
C ARG A 5 10.28 -25.22 40.13
N LEU A 6 9.20 -26.02 40.13
CA LEU A 6 8.42 -26.32 38.94
C LEU A 6 7.71 -25.07 38.42
N TYR A 7 7.12 -24.26 39.31
CA TYR A 7 6.45 -23.02 38.95
C TYR A 7 7.39 -21.99 38.30
N ILE A 8 8.62 -21.86 38.84
CA ILE A 8 9.64 -20.94 38.29
C ILE A 8 10.13 -21.39 36.92
N LEU A 9 10.34 -22.70 36.72
CA LEU A 9 10.74 -23.24 35.41
C LEU A 9 9.62 -23.09 34.36
N LEU A 10 8.36 -23.27 34.77
CA LEU A 10 7.21 -23.11 33.89
C LEU A 10 7.02 -21.63 33.48
N THR A 11 7.12 -20.69 34.43
CA THR A 11 7.03 -19.25 34.12
C THR A 11 8.20 -18.79 33.26
N LEU A 12 9.43 -19.26 33.52
CA LEU A 12 10.59 -18.93 32.69
C LEU A 12 10.42 -19.46 31.25
N SER A 13 9.88 -20.68 31.09
CA SER A 13 9.61 -21.28 29.77
C SER A 13 8.51 -20.51 29.02
N ILE A 14 7.46 -20.07 29.71
CA ILE A 14 6.39 -19.23 29.13
C ILE A 14 6.94 -17.87 28.70
N VAL A 15 7.82 -17.24 29.51
CA VAL A 15 8.44 -15.96 29.14
C VAL A 15 9.36 -16.10 27.92
N ILE A 16 10.13 -17.19 27.81
CA ILE A 16 10.98 -17.45 26.64
C ILE A 16 10.14 -17.70 25.39
N LEU A 17 9.03 -18.43 25.50
CA LEU A 17 8.10 -18.67 24.39
C LEU A 17 7.38 -17.38 23.94
N LEU A 18 6.99 -16.51 24.88
CA LEU A 18 6.36 -15.22 24.57
C LEU A 18 7.34 -14.22 23.92
N GLN A 19 8.63 -14.27 24.26
CA GLN A 19 9.65 -13.43 23.61
C GLN A 19 10.10 -13.96 22.24
N GLY A 20 9.96 -15.26 21.97
CA GLY A 20 10.33 -15.88 20.70
C GLY A 20 9.57 -15.34 19.48
N CYS A 21 8.29 -14.97 19.63
CA CYS A 21 7.50 -14.40 18.54
C CYS A 21 8.00 -13.02 18.10
N SER A 22 8.50 -12.19 19.03
CA SER A 22 9.00 -10.84 18.72
C SER A 22 10.36 -10.84 18.04
N VAL A 23 11.25 -11.77 18.42
CA VAL A 23 12.60 -11.88 17.84
C VAL A 23 12.54 -12.36 16.38
N LEU A 24 11.67 -13.33 16.08
CA LEU A 24 11.50 -13.84 14.71
C LEU A 24 10.99 -12.75 13.75
N GLY A 25 10.08 -11.89 14.20
CA GLY A 25 9.59 -10.76 13.38
C GLY A 25 10.71 -9.81 12.99
N LYS A 26 11.53 -9.38 13.95
CA LYS A 26 12.68 -8.48 13.68
C LYS A 26 13.72 -9.10 12.75
N ILE A 27 14.00 -10.40 12.90
CA ILE A 27 14.91 -11.11 11.99
C ILE A 27 14.31 -11.17 10.59
N SER A 28 13.01 -11.44 10.46
CA SER A 28 12.31 -11.45 9.18
C SER A 28 12.37 -10.09 8.49
N GLU A 29 12.09 -9.02 9.21
CA GLU A 29 12.17 -7.64 8.72
C GLU A 29 13.59 -7.33 8.22
N ALA A 30 14.61 -7.53 9.05
CA ALA A 30 16.00 -7.25 8.69
C ALA A 30 16.48 -8.10 7.49
N THR A 31 16.02 -9.34 7.38
CA THR A 31 16.33 -10.21 6.23
C THR A 31 15.72 -9.66 4.94
N VAL A 32 14.47 -9.19 5.01
CA VAL A 32 13.79 -8.58 3.87
C VAL A 32 14.45 -7.26 3.48
N GLU A 33 14.76 -6.39 4.45
CA GLU A 33 15.50 -5.13 4.22
C GLU A 33 16.87 -5.38 3.57
N ALA A 34 17.64 -6.35 4.07
CA ALA A 34 18.92 -6.70 3.46
C ALA A 34 18.74 -7.20 2.01
N GLY A 35 17.70 -8.01 1.77
CA GLY A 35 17.33 -8.49 0.45
C GLY A 35 16.95 -7.36 -0.51
N THR A 36 16.15 -6.40 -0.07
CA THR A 36 15.71 -5.25 -0.88
C THR A 36 16.88 -4.33 -1.20
N VAL A 37 17.78 -4.05 -0.25
CA VAL A 37 19.01 -3.29 -0.49
C VAL A 37 19.90 -3.98 -1.53
N SER A 38 20.11 -5.30 -1.40
CA SER A 38 20.91 -6.04 -2.37
C SER A 38 20.28 -6.06 -3.77
N TRP A 39 18.95 -6.08 -3.86
CA TRP A 39 18.22 -5.98 -5.11
C TRP A 39 18.33 -4.59 -5.74
N GLN A 40 18.15 -3.53 -4.94
CA GLN A 40 18.27 -2.12 -5.36
C GLN A 40 19.67 -1.74 -5.84
N ALA A 41 20.71 -2.44 -5.36
CA ALA A 41 22.08 -2.26 -5.86
C ALA A 41 22.24 -2.66 -7.35
N GLN A 42 21.31 -3.42 -7.91
CA GLN A 42 21.33 -3.82 -9.31
C GLN A 42 20.69 -2.73 -10.20
N PRO A 43 21.22 -2.51 -11.42
CA PRO A 43 20.60 -1.61 -12.39
C PRO A 43 19.14 -2.00 -12.68
N LEU A 44 18.26 -1.01 -12.88
CA LEU A 44 16.84 -1.26 -13.15
C LEU A 44 16.63 -2.20 -14.36
N SER A 45 17.43 -2.04 -15.42
CA SER A 45 17.37 -2.91 -16.61
C SER A 45 17.64 -4.39 -16.29
N MET A 46 18.53 -4.67 -15.32
CA MET A 46 18.78 -6.03 -14.85
C MET A 46 17.60 -6.54 -14.04
N ARG A 47 17.10 -5.73 -13.09
CA ARG A 47 15.91 -6.05 -12.28
C ARG A 47 14.69 -6.39 -13.14
N GLU A 48 14.48 -5.65 -14.22
CA GLU A 48 13.36 -5.85 -15.15
C GLU A 48 13.47 -7.12 -16.02
N SER A 49 14.70 -7.66 -16.18
CA SER A 49 14.96 -8.88 -16.95
C SER A 49 14.62 -10.18 -16.19
N TYR A 50 14.46 -10.11 -14.87
CA TYR A 50 14.11 -11.30 -14.07
C TYR A 50 12.69 -11.81 -14.36
N PRO A 51 12.42 -13.10 -14.08
CA PRO A 51 11.07 -13.66 -14.12
C PRO A 51 10.05 -12.84 -13.31
N VAL A 52 8.81 -12.80 -13.78
CA VAL A 52 7.73 -11.98 -13.20
C VAL A 52 7.56 -12.24 -11.70
N PHE A 53 7.56 -13.50 -11.25
CA PHE A 53 7.39 -13.81 -9.83
C PHE A 53 8.50 -13.19 -8.97
N ILE A 54 9.76 -13.22 -9.42
CA ILE A 54 10.89 -12.60 -8.70
C ILE A 54 10.69 -11.10 -8.62
N LYS A 55 10.36 -10.46 -9.75
CA LYS A 55 10.12 -9.02 -9.81
C LYS A 55 9.00 -8.58 -8.86
N ASN A 56 7.91 -9.34 -8.82
CA ASN A 56 6.76 -9.05 -7.97
C ASN A 56 7.08 -9.25 -6.48
N THR A 57 7.82 -10.32 -6.14
CA THR A 57 8.30 -10.54 -4.77
C THR A 57 9.17 -9.36 -4.30
N TYR A 58 10.16 -8.96 -5.09
CA TYR A 58 11.03 -7.85 -4.71
C TYR A 58 10.34 -6.50 -4.73
N TYR A 59 9.45 -6.23 -5.69
CA TYR A 59 8.65 -5.00 -5.69
C TYR A 59 7.79 -4.90 -4.42
N THR A 60 7.12 -5.99 -4.03
CA THR A 60 6.31 -6.02 -2.81
C THR A 60 7.18 -5.82 -1.55
N ALA A 61 8.35 -6.46 -1.51
CA ALA A 61 9.30 -6.32 -0.41
C ALA A 61 9.83 -4.89 -0.31
N GLU A 62 10.28 -4.30 -1.42
CA GLU A 62 10.76 -2.91 -1.48
C GLU A 62 9.68 -1.94 -1.02
N LEU A 63 8.43 -2.14 -1.48
CA LEU A 63 7.30 -1.32 -1.08
C LEU A 63 7.08 -1.40 0.44
N MET A 64 7.10 -2.60 1.01
CA MET A 64 6.94 -2.81 2.46
C MET A 64 8.07 -2.21 3.30
N THR A 65 9.28 -2.10 2.76
CA THR A 65 10.43 -1.52 3.47
C THR A 65 10.73 -0.07 3.07
N SER A 66 9.91 0.53 2.21
CA SER A 66 10.14 1.90 1.71
C SER A 66 9.63 2.96 2.67
N ASP A 67 10.19 4.17 2.57
CA ASP A 67 9.67 5.33 3.30
C ASP A 67 8.36 5.80 2.66
N ILE A 68 7.25 5.64 3.38
CA ILE A 68 5.90 6.05 2.95
C ILE A 68 5.82 7.52 2.54
N LYS A 69 6.70 8.40 3.06
CA LYS A 69 6.74 9.82 2.68
C LYS A 69 7.24 10.05 1.25
N THR A 70 7.91 9.07 0.67
CA THR A 70 8.36 9.12 -0.72
C THR A 70 7.23 8.83 -1.70
N TRP A 71 6.14 8.20 -1.22
CA TRP A 71 5.05 7.74 -2.06
C TRP A 71 4.26 8.91 -2.64
N GLU A 72 3.96 8.78 -3.93
CA GLU A 72 3.19 9.73 -4.70
C GLU A 72 1.92 9.05 -5.19
N ILE A 73 0.76 9.61 -4.84
CA ILE A 73 -0.54 9.26 -5.41
C ILE A 73 -0.87 10.33 -6.43
N ILE A 74 -1.01 9.93 -7.69
CA ILE A 74 -1.20 10.85 -8.81
C ILE A 74 -2.64 10.73 -9.29
N LEU A 75 -3.38 11.82 -9.18
CA LEU A 75 -4.74 11.93 -9.67
C LEU A 75 -4.75 12.68 -11.00
N LEU A 76 -5.23 12.01 -12.05
CA LEU A 76 -5.38 12.59 -13.38
C LEU A 76 -6.86 12.86 -13.64
N SER A 77 -7.19 14.08 -14.03
CA SER A 77 -8.57 14.53 -14.22
C SER A 77 -8.77 15.19 -15.57
N SER A 78 -9.93 14.96 -16.18
CA SER A 78 -10.34 15.65 -17.42
C SER A 78 -10.83 17.09 -17.16
N VAL A 79 -11.16 17.42 -15.91
CA VAL A 79 -11.67 18.75 -15.50
C VAL A 79 -10.91 19.26 -14.27
N PRO A 80 -10.81 20.58 -14.07
CA PRO A 80 -10.11 21.10 -12.90
C PRO A 80 -10.90 20.71 -11.64
N LEU A 81 -10.18 20.21 -10.64
CA LEU A 81 -10.74 19.96 -9.33
C LEU A 81 -10.68 21.27 -8.50
N PRO A 82 -11.78 21.67 -7.86
CA PRO A 82 -11.83 22.91 -7.07
C PRO A 82 -10.96 22.80 -5.80
N ASN A 83 -10.99 23.83 -4.93
CA ASN A 83 -10.24 23.89 -3.65
C ASN A 83 -10.33 22.63 -2.76
N ALA A 84 -11.28 21.74 -3.01
CA ALA A 84 -11.39 20.41 -2.40
C ALA A 84 -10.09 19.58 -2.50
N VAL A 85 -9.23 19.81 -3.51
CA VAL A 85 -7.92 19.14 -3.64
C VAL A 85 -7.06 19.32 -2.38
N ASN A 86 -7.13 20.49 -1.73
CA ASN A 86 -6.36 20.78 -0.51
C ASN A 86 -6.90 20.09 0.75
N GLN A 87 -8.05 19.41 0.64
CA GLN A 87 -8.70 18.68 1.72
C GLN A 87 -8.73 17.17 1.43
N ALA A 88 -7.94 16.72 0.45
CA ALA A 88 -7.79 15.31 0.15
C ALA A 88 -7.33 14.54 1.40
N TYR A 89 -7.89 13.36 1.59
CA TYR A 89 -7.43 12.42 2.60
C TYR A 89 -7.31 11.03 1.98
N THR A 90 -6.64 10.11 2.64
CA THR A 90 -6.68 8.69 2.31
C THR A 90 -6.93 7.89 3.57
N VAL A 91 -7.36 6.65 3.40
CA VAL A 91 -7.36 5.66 4.47
C VAL A 91 -6.27 4.65 4.14
N LEU A 92 -5.36 4.43 5.08
CA LEU A 92 -4.41 3.32 5.01
C LEU A 92 -4.92 2.20 5.91
N SER A 93 -4.89 0.97 5.42
CA SER A 93 -5.43 -0.18 6.13
C SER A 93 -4.61 -1.44 5.96
N TYR A 94 -4.72 -2.31 6.96
CA TYR A 94 -4.24 -3.69 6.93
C TYR A 94 -5.18 -4.56 7.78
N THR A 95 -5.16 -5.87 7.58
CA THR A 95 -5.95 -6.82 8.37
C THR A 95 -5.09 -7.41 9.49
N GLN A 96 -5.63 -7.43 10.70
CA GLN A 96 -5.05 -8.05 11.89
C GLN A 96 -6.14 -8.82 12.62
N ASP A 97 -5.90 -10.09 12.93
CA ASP A 97 -6.86 -10.97 13.62
C ASP A 97 -8.26 -10.89 12.98
N GLU A 98 -8.32 -11.04 11.64
CA GLU A 98 -9.54 -10.95 10.80
C GLU A 98 -10.26 -9.59 10.84
N SER A 99 -9.72 -8.61 11.55
CA SER A 99 -10.28 -7.27 11.71
C SER A 99 -9.49 -6.26 10.90
N LYS A 100 -10.20 -5.36 10.22
CA LYS A 100 -9.58 -4.27 9.47
C LYS A 100 -9.12 -3.18 10.43
N VAL A 101 -7.81 -2.94 10.49
CA VAL A 101 -7.21 -1.79 11.17
C VAL A 101 -7.04 -0.69 10.13
N SER A 102 -7.49 0.52 10.42
CA SER A 102 -7.50 1.62 9.45
C SER A 102 -7.27 2.95 10.13
N GLN A 103 -6.51 3.81 9.47
CA GLN A 103 -6.31 5.19 9.90
C GLN A 103 -6.44 6.15 8.71
N ARG A 104 -7.11 7.26 8.97
CA ARG A 104 -7.28 8.35 8.02
C ARG A 104 -6.09 9.31 8.11
N PHE A 105 -5.58 9.73 6.96
CA PHE A 105 -4.52 10.73 6.84
C PHE A 105 -4.92 11.82 5.86
N ASN A 106 -4.71 13.08 6.25
CA ASN A 106 -4.91 14.20 5.33
C ASN A 106 -3.69 14.27 4.40
N LEU A 107 -3.93 14.13 3.10
CA LEU A 107 -2.87 14.11 2.10
C LEU A 107 -2.32 15.52 1.87
N ILE A 108 -1.01 15.59 1.62
CA ILE A 108 -0.33 16.84 1.27
C ILE A 108 -0.32 16.97 -0.24
N LEU A 109 -1.01 17.98 -0.78
CA LEU A 109 -0.90 18.35 -2.19
C LEU A 109 0.51 18.91 -2.45
N LYS A 110 1.29 18.21 -3.28
CA LYS A 110 2.65 18.61 -3.65
C LYS A 110 2.69 19.42 -4.93
N GLN A 111 1.86 19.06 -5.90
CA GLN A 111 1.89 19.64 -7.24
C GLN A 111 0.51 19.59 -7.88
N SER A 112 0.20 20.61 -8.68
CA SER A 112 -1.03 20.73 -9.46
C SER A 112 -0.69 21.38 -10.79
N ASP A 113 -0.74 20.60 -11.88
CA ASP A 113 -0.39 21.07 -13.23
C ASP A 113 -1.50 20.79 -14.24
N GLU A 114 -1.48 21.55 -15.32
CA GLU A 114 -2.12 21.16 -16.57
C GLU A 114 -1.17 20.26 -17.37
N VAL A 115 -1.71 19.23 -18.03
CA VAL A 115 -0.96 18.25 -18.82
C VAL A 115 -1.62 18.06 -20.19
N GLU A 116 -0.81 17.72 -21.20
CA GLU A 116 -1.27 17.51 -22.58
C GLU A 116 -1.75 16.07 -22.85
N GLU A 117 -2.17 15.35 -21.81
CA GLU A 117 -2.66 13.98 -21.95
C GLU A 117 -4.15 14.00 -22.35
N THR A 118 -4.55 13.19 -23.33
CA THR A 118 -5.97 13.09 -23.72
C THR A 118 -6.55 11.79 -23.16
N PRO A 119 -7.67 11.80 -22.42
CA PRO A 119 -8.56 12.94 -22.13
C PRO A 119 -8.20 13.77 -20.87
N PHE A 120 -7.12 13.42 -20.15
CA PHE A 120 -6.80 13.99 -18.84
C PHE A 120 -5.95 15.26 -18.92
N LYS A 121 -6.55 16.42 -18.61
CA LYS A 121 -5.88 17.72 -18.71
C LYS A 121 -5.22 18.21 -17.42
N TYR A 122 -5.53 17.59 -16.28
CA TYR A 122 -5.07 18.07 -14.97
C TYR A 122 -4.40 16.94 -14.20
N ARG A 123 -3.27 17.24 -13.55
CA ARG A 123 -2.51 16.32 -12.72
C ARG A 123 -2.35 16.89 -11.31
N TYR A 124 -2.71 16.09 -10.31
CA TYR A 124 -2.52 16.41 -8.89
C TYR A 124 -1.66 15.33 -8.25
N ILE A 125 -0.57 15.73 -7.59
CA ILE A 125 0.33 14.81 -6.90
C ILE A 125 0.18 14.98 -5.40
N PHE A 126 -0.19 13.90 -4.73
CA PHE A 126 -0.36 13.84 -3.28
C PHE A 126 0.76 13.03 -2.62
N LYS A 127 1.15 13.44 -1.42
CA LYS A 127 2.03 12.67 -0.53
C LYS A 127 1.38 12.42 0.81
N PHE A 128 1.84 11.36 1.48
CA PHE A 128 1.47 11.09 2.86
C PHE A 128 2.11 12.12 3.80
N PRO A 129 1.41 12.48 4.90
CA PRO A 129 1.95 13.38 5.91
C PRO A 129 2.87 12.65 6.91
N ASP A 130 3.63 13.39 7.71
CA ASP A 130 4.61 12.79 8.65
C ASP A 130 3.96 11.86 9.67
N GLU A 131 2.74 12.15 10.12
CA GLU A 131 2.01 11.30 11.07
C GLU A 131 1.64 9.91 10.53
N SER A 132 1.75 9.68 9.21
CA SER A 132 1.50 8.36 8.61
C SER A 132 2.59 7.34 8.88
N VAL A 133 3.82 7.79 9.19
CA VAL A 133 5.00 6.94 9.36
C VAL A 133 4.79 5.97 10.51
N GLU A 134 4.29 6.44 11.66
CA GLU A 134 4.10 5.59 12.83
C GLU A 134 3.11 4.44 12.57
N PHE A 135 1.99 4.74 11.92
CA PHE A 135 0.99 3.73 11.57
C PHE A 135 1.55 2.71 10.57
N PHE A 136 2.27 3.18 9.55
CA PHE A 136 2.89 2.31 8.55
C PHE A 136 3.95 1.39 9.18
N GLU A 137 4.87 1.94 9.97
CA GLU A 137 5.91 1.18 10.66
C GLU A 137 5.32 0.18 11.66
N THR A 138 4.23 0.54 12.34
CA THR A 138 3.51 -0.37 13.23
C THR A 138 2.93 -1.55 12.45
N GLY A 139 2.19 -1.29 11.37
CA GLY A 139 1.62 -2.38 10.55
C GLY A 139 2.70 -3.23 9.89
N LYS A 140 3.81 -2.63 9.43
CA LYS A 140 4.99 -3.34 8.90
C LYS A 140 5.57 -4.30 9.94
N SER A 141 5.78 -3.82 11.16
CA SER A 141 6.28 -4.63 12.28
C SER A 141 5.34 -5.80 12.62
N MET A 142 4.03 -5.54 12.70
CA MET A 142 3.01 -6.58 12.91
C MET A 142 3.02 -7.61 11.79
N ARG A 143 3.15 -7.16 10.55
CA ARG A 143 3.22 -8.03 9.36
C ARG A 143 4.45 -8.95 9.40
N PHE A 144 5.62 -8.43 9.75
CA PHE A 144 6.83 -9.25 9.88
C PHE A 144 6.78 -10.21 11.07
N ALA A 145 6.09 -9.81 12.15
CA ALA A 145 5.76 -10.70 13.27
C ALA A 145 4.69 -11.76 12.93
N ARG A 146 4.14 -11.74 11.71
CA ARG A 146 3.03 -12.60 11.25
C ARG A 146 1.74 -12.43 12.07
N GLN A 147 1.51 -11.21 12.56
CA GLN A 147 0.34 -10.80 13.33
C GLN A 147 -0.63 -9.95 12.50
N ALA A 148 -0.24 -9.59 11.28
CA ALA A 148 -1.06 -8.85 10.33
C ALA A 148 -0.78 -9.33 8.91
N ASP A 149 -1.75 -9.10 8.02
CA ASP A 149 -1.59 -9.22 6.59
C ASP A 149 -0.86 -8.01 5.98
N ASN A 150 -0.59 -8.08 4.68
CA ASN A 150 -0.07 -6.93 3.95
C ASN A 150 -1.08 -5.77 3.98
N PHE A 151 -0.57 -4.55 3.92
CA PHE A 151 -1.40 -3.37 3.69
C PHE A 151 -2.18 -3.49 2.38
N ASP A 152 -3.37 -2.87 2.35
CA ASP A 152 -4.22 -2.79 1.16
C ASP A 152 -3.72 -1.70 0.19
N PHE A 153 -2.48 -1.83 -0.29
CA PHE A 153 -1.84 -0.79 -1.13
C PHE A 153 -2.66 -0.39 -2.36
N TYR A 154 -3.37 -1.36 -2.95
CA TYR A 154 -4.21 -1.14 -4.13
C TYR A 154 -5.52 -0.38 -3.83
N LEU A 155 -5.90 -0.24 -2.55
CA LEU A 155 -7.06 0.55 -2.11
C LEU A 155 -6.70 1.99 -1.72
N ILE A 156 -5.41 2.34 -1.69
CA ILE A 156 -4.96 3.70 -1.43
C ILE A 156 -5.52 4.61 -2.53
N GLN A 157 -6.21 5.67 -2.13
CA GLN A 157 -6.83 6.61 -3.05
C GLN A 157 -7.09 7.94 -2.33
N PRO A 158 -6.99 9.09 -3.01
CA PRO A 158 -7.43 10.34 -2.45
C PRO A 158 -8.96 10.33 -2.36
N LEU A 159 -9.49 10.71 -1.21
CA LEU A 159 -10.90 10.85 -0.92
C LEU A 159 -11.17 12.29 -0.49
N PHE A 160 -12.42 12.70 -0.62
CA PHE A 160 -12.83 14.08 -0.46
C PHE A 160 -14.17 14.14 0.24
N GLU A 161 -14.31 15.05 1.20
CA GLU A 161 -15.56 15.26 1.96
C GLU A 161 -16.73 15.75 1.08
N SER A 162 -16.42 16.25 -0.13
CA SER A 162 -17.42 16.77 -1.05
C SER A 162 -17.65 15.80 -2.21
N ASN A 163 -18.90 15.40 -2.42
CA ASN A 163 -19.38 14.58 -3.55
C ASN A 163 -19.23 15.25 -4.94
N LYS A 164 -18.41 16.30 -5.06
CA LYS A 164 -18.28 17.14 -6.27
C LYS A 164 -17.15 16.71 -7.20
N ILE A 165 -16.44 15.63 -6.91
CA ILE A 165 -15.41 15.14 -7.81
C ILE A 165 -16.07 14.23 -8.86
N PRO A 166 -15.92 14.52 -10.16
CA PRO A 166 -16.46 13.69 -11.21
C PRO A 166 -15.57 12.45 -11.37
N VAL A 167 -15.78 11.50 -10.47
CA VAL A 167 -15.05 10.24 -10.32
C VAL A 167 -14.90 9.47 -11.64
N GLN A 168 -15.94 9.46 -12.48
CA GLN A 168 -15.94 8.77 -13.78
C GLN A 168 -15.02 9.41 -14.84
N LYS A 169 -14.43 10.58 -14.56
CA LYS A 169 -13.50 11.30 -15.46
C LYS A 169 -12.10 11.43 -14.86
N THR A 170 -11.80 10.61 -13.86
CA THR A 170 -10.55 10.63 -13.11
C THR A 170 -9.95 9.24 -13.02
N LYS A 171 -8.64 9.14 -13.27
CA LYS A 171 -7.86 7.91 -13.03
C LYS A 171 -6.78 8.14 -11.97
N LEU A 172 -6.37 7.07 -11.33
CA LEU A 172 -5.23 7.06 -10.41
C LEU A 172 -4.01 6.39 -11.02
N GLU A 173 -2.87 7.00 -10.73
CA GLU A 173 -1.56 6.40 -10.91
C GLU A 173 -0.79 6.42 -9.58
N TYR A 174 0.04 5.41 -9.39
CA TYR A 174 0.77 5.15 -8.15
C TYR A 174 2.25 5.17 -8.42
N LYS A 175 2.97 6.06 -7.75
CA LYS A 175 4.42 6.09 -7.74
C LYS A 175 4.90 5.91 -6.30
N LEU A 176 4.74 4.68 -5.82
CA LEU A 176 5.08 4.28 -4.46
C LEU A 176 6.58 3.92 -4.32
N LEU A 177 7.21 3.51 -5.42
CA LEU A 177 8.65 3.32 -5.51
C LEU A 177 9.18 4.16 -6.69
N PRO A 178 9.72 5.37 -6.44
CA PRO A 178 10.02 6.35 -7.48
C PRO A 178 10.87 5.85 -8.65
N GLU A 179 11.79 4.91 -8.39
CA GLU A 179 12.69 4.32 -9.38
C GLU A 179 11.99 3.46 -10.42
N TYR A 180 10.77 2.99 -10.16
CA TYR A 180 9.97 2.19 -11.08
C TYR A 180 8.98 3.01 -11.91
N GLY A 181 8.88 4.32 -11.64
CA GLY A 181 7.90 5.20 -12.28
C GLY A 181 6.48 5.02 -11.73
N SER A 182 5.51 5.48 -12.50
CA SER A 182 4.09 5.45 -12.13
C SER A 182 3.40 4.22 -12.70
N PHE A 183 2.52 3.59 -11.90
CA PHE A 183 1.69 2.46 -12.30
C PHE A 183 0.22 2.83 -12.30
N SER A 184 -0.54 2.34 -13.28
CA SER A 184 -2.00 2.28 -13.16
C SER A 184 -2.40 1.37 -11.98
N VAL A 185 -3.65 1.44 -11.52
CA VAL A 185 -4.13 0.54 -10.45
C VAL A 185 -3.97 -0.93 -10.83
N GLY A 186 -4.29 -1.32 -12.07
CA GLY A 186 -4.13 -2.70 -12.54
C GLY A 186 -2.66 -3.14 -12.59
N ASP A 187 -1.75 -2.26 -12.99
CA ASP A 187 -0.31 -2.59 -13.02
C ASP A 187 0.29 -2.68 -11.61
N LEU A 188 -0.17 -1.84 -10.68
CA LEU A 188 0.19 -1.95 -9.28
C LEU A 188 -0.26 -3.30 -8.73
N MET A 189 -1.54 -3.67 -8.90
CA MET A 189 -2.09 -4.94 -8.41
C MET A 189 -1.31 -6.14 -8.98
N ARG A 190 -0.96 -6.14 -10.27
CA ARG A 190 -0.15 -7.23 -10.88
C ARG A 190 1.25 -7.36 -10.30
N LYS A 191 1.78 -6.33 -9.64
CA LYS A 191 3.10 -6.36 -9.00
C LYS A 191 3.06 -6.84 -7.56
N LEU A 192 1.91 -6.76 -6.91
CA LEU A 192 1.74 -7.19 -5.53
C LEU A 192 1.65 -8.71 -5.49
N VAL A 193 2.65 -9.36 -4.90
CA VAL A 193 2.77 -10.84 -4.90
C VAL A 193 1.63 -11.55 -4.15
N TYR A 194 0.90 -10.82 -3.32
CA TYR A 194 -0.22 -11.31 -2.52
C TYR A 194 -1.59 -11.06 -3.16
N MET A 195 -1.63 -10.54 -4.38
CA MET A 195 -2.88 -10.41 -5.13
C MET A 195 -3.21 -11.74 -5.79
N ASP A 196 -4.20 -12.41 -5.22
CA ASP A 196 -4.85 -13.58 -5.79
C ASP A 196 -6.14 -13.19 -6.51
N ASP A 197 -6.78 -14.18 -7.15
CA ASP A 197 -8.01 -13.98 -7.92
C ASP A 197 -9.17 -13.49 -7.04
N GLU A 198 -9.24 -13.92 -5.78
CA GLU A 198 -10.28 -13.50 -4.83
C GLU A 198 -10.16 -12.01 -4.52
N LYS A 199 -8.98 -11.55 -4.09
CA LYS A 199 -8.73 -10.12 -3.84
C LYS A 199 -8.88 -9.25 -5.08
N TRP A 200 -8.56 -9.81 -6.25
CA TRP A 200 -8.77 -9.10 -7.51
C TRP A 200 -10.27 -8.90 -7.80
N LEU A 201 -11.07 -9.95 -7.62
CA LEU A 201 -12.53 -9.88 -7.78
C LEU A 201 -13.16 -8.94 -6.75
N ASP A 202 -12.76 -9.07 -5.47
CA ASP A 202 -13.21 -8.18 -4.39
C ASP A 202 -12.92 -6.72 -4.72
N PHE A 203 -11.73 -6.41 -5.22
CA PHE A 203 -11.40 -5.06 -5.68
C PHE A 203 -12.32 -4.57 -6.79
N CYS A 204 -12.59 -5.41 -7.78
CA CYS A 204 -13.45 -5.04 -8.89
C CYS A 204 -14.89 -4.74 -8.43
N GLU A 205 -15.38 -5.46 -7.44
CA GLU A 205 -16.71 -5.29 -6.85
C GLU A 205 -16.79 -4.23 -5.75
N ASP A 206 -15.65 -3.78 -5.19
CA ASP A 206 -15.63 -2.84 -4.05
C ASP A 206 -16.22 -1.45 -4.40
N PRO A 207 -17.39 -1.08 -3.86
CA PRO A 207 -17.99 0.22 -4.15
C PRO A 207 -17.23 1.40 -3.53
N ASN A 208 -16.30 1.13 -2.60
CA ASN A 208 -15.53 2.17 -1.92
C ASN A 208 -14.31 2.63 -2.73
N TYR A 209 -13.87 1.85 -3.72
CA TYR A 209 -12.91 2.33 -4.71
C TYR A 209 -13.64 3.07 -5.81
N ILE A 210 -13.50 4.40 -5.80
CA ILE A 210 -14.35 5.25 -6.61
C ILE A 210 -13.77 5.45 -8.03
N TYR A 211 -12.45 5.53 -8.18
CA TYR A 211 -11.80 5.88 -9.45
C TYR A 211 -11.92 4.82 -10.56
N ASP A 212 -11.56 5.21 -11.79
CA ASP A 212 -11.54 4.31 -12.96
C ASP A 212 -10.74 3.01 -12.69
N LYS A 213 -11.47 1.89 -12.64
CA LYS A 213 -10.91 0.55 -12.42
C LYS A 213 -10.56 -0.18 -13.72
N THR A 214 -10.73 0.44 -14.89
CA THR A 214 -10.66 -0.25 -16.20
C THR A 214 -9.35 -0.98 -16.44
N THR A 215 -8.23 -0.44 -15.93
CA THR A 215 -6.90 -1.05 -16.07
C THR A 215 -6.75 -2.37 -15.29
N ALA A 216 -7.57 -2.57 -14.26
CA ALA A 216 -7.62 -3.80 -13.46
C ALA A 216 -8.78 -4.72 -13.90
N CYS A 217 -9.98 -4.17 -14.09
CA CYS A 217 -11.22 -4.94 -14.21
C CYS A 217 -11.76 -5.05 -15.65
N GLY A 218 -11.11 -4.40 -16.63
CA GLY A 218 -11.67 -4.22 -17.97
C GLY A 218 -12.80 -3.20 -17.98
N GLN A 219 -13.54 -3.10 -19.10
CA GLN A 219 -14.69 -2.19 -19.19
C GLN A 219 -15.82 -2.66 -18.26
N VAL A 220 -15.87 -2.13 -17.05
CA VAL A 220 -16.97 -2.36 -16.11
C VAL A 220 -18.06 -1.34 -16.42
N THR A 221 -19.20 -1.81 -16.93
CA THR A 221 -20.37 -0.95 -17.11
C THR A 221 -21.04 -0.83 -15.74
N ILE A 222 -20.86 0.30 -15.04
CA ILE A 222 -21.59 0.57 -13.80
C ILE A 222 -23.06 0.73 -14.20
N GLN A 223 -23.88 -0.30 -13.92
CA GLN A 223 -25.33 -0.16 -14.01
C GLN A 223 -25.78 0.66 -12.80
N GLU A 224 -26.25 1.89 -13.03
CA GLU A 224 -27.00 2.65 -12.03
C GLU A 224 -28.31 1.88 -11.75
N ASN A 225 -28.49 1.45 -10.50
CA ASN A 225 -29.79 1.02 -9.97
C ASN A 225 -30.48 2.20 -9.29
#